data_AF-A0A353ING1-F1
#
_entry.id   AF-A0A353ING1-F1
#
_cell.length_a   1.000
_cell.length_b   1.000
_cell.length_c   1.000
_cell.angle_alpha   90.00
_cell.angle_beta   90.00
_cell.angle_gamma   90.00
#
_symmetry.space_group_name_H-M   'P 1'
#
loop_
_entity.id
_entity.type
_entity.pdbx_description
1 polymer ?
#
loop_
_entity_poly.entity_id
_entity_poly.type
_entity_poly.pdbx_seq_one_letter_code
_entity_poly.pdbx_strand_id
1 'polypeptide(L)'
;SPEMLSARVTDQVAVLDAGAGLVKPGGRLTYITCSVLPTENREQVESFLARHPDFAVTPWREAWDAAIETEAPPSADGSDETLLMTPRSHGTDGFFVAVLDRRA
;
A
#
# COMPACT_ATOMS: atom_id res chain seq x y z
N SER A 1 19.36 8.80 7.02
CA SER A 1 20.22 9.29 5.93
C SER A 1 19.69 8.76 4.61
N PRO A 2 20.11 9.31 3.46
CA PRO A 2 19.74 8.78 2.14
C PRO A 2 20.07 7.28 1.98
N GLU A 3 21.20 6.84 2.54
CA GLU A 3 21.60 5.41 2.52
C GLU A 3 20.61 4.51 3.26
N MET A 4 20.16 4.93 4.45
CA MET A 4 19.17 4.17 5.22
C MET A 4 17.82 4.08 4.50
N LEU A 5 17.40 5.15 3.80
CA LEU A 5 16.18 5.13 3.01
C LEU A 5 16.30 4.11 1.86
N SER A 6 17.41 4.14 1.12
CA SER A 6 17.66 3.20 0.03
C SER A 6 17.65 1.73 0.49
N ALA A 7 18.27 1.47 1.65
CA ALA A 7 18.22 0.13 2.26
C ALA A 7 16.78 -0.29 2.60
N ARG A 8 15.98 0.60 3.18
CA ARG A 8 14.57 0.32 3.52
C ARG A 8 13.70 0.07 2.30
N VAL A 9 13.85 0.89 1.26
CA VAL A 9 13.20 0.70 -0.04
C VAL A 9 13.52 -0.69 -0.61
N THR A 10 14.77 -1.12 -0.50
CA THR A 10 15.20 -2.46 -0.96
C THR A 10 14.58 -3.58 -0.12
N ASP A 11 14.58 -3.45 1.21
CA ASP A 11 13.98 -4.42 2.12
C ASP A 11 12.46 -4.56 1.85
N GLN A 12 11.77 -3.44 1.63
CA GLN A 12 10.33 -3.38 1.35
C GLN A 12 9.98 -4.11 0.04
N VAL A 13 10.76 -3.93 -1.02
CA VAL A 13 10.61 -4.70 -2.28
C VAL A 13 10.68 -6.20 -1.99
N ALA A 14 11.71 -6.64 -1.27
CA ALA A 14 11.93 -8.06 -1.00
C ALA A 14 10.79 -8.68 -0.17
N VAL A 15 10.30 -7.96 0.85
CA VAL A 15 9.18 -8.40 1.69
C VAL A 15 7.88 -8.47 0.89
N LEU A 16 7.60 -7.46 0.05
CA LEU A 16 6.38 -7.42 -0.75
C LEU A 16 6.37 -8.54 -1.81
N ASP A 17 7.50 -8.77 -2.48
CA ASP A 17 7.65 -9.86 -3.47
C ASP A 17 7.52 -11.24 -2.81
N ALA A 18 8.10 -11.42 -1.60
CA ALA A 18 7.93 -12.66 -0.83
C ALA A 18 6.46 -12.88 -0.42
N GLY A 19 5.76 -11.82 0.00
CA GLY A 19 4.35 -11.85 0.34
C GLY A 19 3.48 -12.28 -0.84
N ALA A 20 3.73 -11.75 -2.03
CA ALA A 20 2.98 -12.10 -3.25
C ALA A 20 3.03 -13.60 -3.59
N GLY A 21 4.17 -14.25 -3.35
CA GLY A 21 4.33 -15.70 -3.54
C GLY A 21 3.43 -16.57 -2.65
N LEU A 22 2.89 -16.00 -1.57
CA LEU A 22 2.02 -16.70 -0.60
C LEU A 22 0.52 -16.46 -0.86
N VAL A 23 0.18 -15.58 -1.79
CA VAL A 23 -1.21 -15.24 -2.11
C VAL A 23 -1.75 -16.22 -3.14
N LYS A 24 -2.80 -16.98 -2.81
CA LYS A 24 -3.48 -17.83 -3.79
C LYS A 24 -4.17 -16.99 -4.90
N PRO A 25 -4.45 -17.53 -6.09
CA PRO A 25 -5.30 -16.87 -7.08
C PRO A 25 -6.65 -16.43 -6.47
N GLY A 26 -7.09 -15.21 -6.80
CA GLY A 26 -8.26 -14.57 -6.18
C GLY A 26 -8.04 -14.12 -4.72
N GLY A 27 -6.81 -14.18 -4.21
CA GLY A 27 -6.43 -13.74 -2.87
C GLY A 27 -6.03 -12.26 -2.82
N ARG A 28 -5.81 -11.76 -1.60
CA ARG A 28 -5.48 -10.37 -1.31
C ARG A 28 -4.17 -10.22 -0.55
N LEU A 29 -3.40 -9.19 -0.89
CA LEU A 29 -2.20 -8.74 -0.21
C LEU A 29 -2.37 -7.26 0.17
N THR A 30 -2.17 -6.92 1.43
CA THR A 30 -2.22 -5.52 1.90
C THR A 30 -0.82 -5.06 2.26
N TYR A 31 -0.37 -3.98 1.62
CA TYR A 31 0.91 -3.35 1.88
C TYR A 31 0.71 -2.12 2.75
N ILE A 32 1.45 -2.05 3.86
CA ILE A 32 1.32 -0.98 4.87
C ILE A 32 2.71 -0.51 5.29
N THR A 33 2.89 0.82 5.37
CA THR A 33 4.09 1.43 5.95
C THR A 33 3.70 2.49 6.98
N CYS A 34 4.64 2.81 7.88
CA CYS A 34 4.57 3.97 8.77
C CYS A 34 5.37 5.16 8.22
N SER A 35 5.23 5.43 6.91
CA SER A 35 5.92 6.49 6.21
C SER A 35 4.95 7.30 5.35
N VAL A 36 5.31 8.57 5.12
CA VAL A 36 4.62 9.46 4.19
C VAL A 36 5.42 9.68 2.89
N LEU A 37 6.58 9.02 2.75
CA LEU A 37 7.48 9.20 1.62
C LEU A 37 6.98 8.41 0.40
N PRO A 38 6.82 9.05 -0.78
CA PRO A 38 6.38 8.36 -2.00
C PRO A 38 7.24 7.14 -2.38
N THR A 39 8.55 7.21 -2.16
CA THR A 39 9.55 6.16 -2.42
C THR A 39 9.32 4.88 -1.60
N GLU A 40 8.66 5.00 -0.45
CA GLU A 40 8.28 3.86 0.41
C GLU A 40 6.81 3.44 0.18
N ASN A 41 6.06 4.17 -0.64
CA ASN A 41 4.60 4.06 -0.73
C ASN A 41 4.17 3.78 -2.18
N ARG A 42 3.63 4.78 -2.89
CA ARG A 42 3.13 4.64 -4.26
C ARG A 42 4.17 4.08 -5.23
N GLU A 43 5.43 4.48 -5.10
CA GLU A 43 6.50 4.01 -6.00
C GLU A 43 6.78 2.52 -5.78
N GLN A 44 6.64 2.01 -4.55
CA GLN A 44 6.73 0.59 -4.25
C GLN A 44 5.60 -0.19 -4.89
N VAL A 45 4.37 0.34 -4.81
CA VAL A 45 3.18 -0.28 -5.42
C VAL A 45 3.31 -0.31 -6.95
N GLU A 46 3.67 0.80 -7.58
CA GLU A 46 3.89 0.88 -9.03
C GLU A 46 4.96 -0.11 -9.50
N SER A 47 6.09 -0.12 -8.79
CA SER A 47 7.21 -1.02 -9.07
C SER A 47 6.79 -2.49 -8.93
N PHE A 48 6.02 -2.82 -7.87
CA PHE A 48 5.47 -4.15 -7.65
C PHE A 48 4.54 -4.60 -8.77
N LEU A 49 3.57 -3.78 -9.17
CA LEU A 49 2.62 -4.11 -10.24
C LEU A 49 3.31 -4.32 -11.59
N ALA A 50 4.43 -3.63 -11.84
CA ALA A 50 5.24 -3.88 -13.04
C ALA A 50 5.93 -5.25 -13.02
N ARG A 51 6.27 -5.80 -11.85
CA ARG A 51 6.89 -7.13 -11.69
C ARG A 51 5.87 -8.26 -11.57
N HIS A 52 4.69 -7.99 -11.02
CA HIS A 52 3.64 -8.97 -10.74
C HIS A 52 2.35 -8.60 -11.49
N PRO A 53 2.29 -8.83 -12.82
CA PRO A 53 1.18 -8.38 -13.66
C PRO A 53 -0.13 -9.14 -13.37
N ASP A 54 -0.10 -10.20 -12.56
CA ASP A 54 -1.27 -10.92 -12.06
C ASP A 54 -1.92 -10.25 -10.85
N PHE A 55 -1.36 -9.16 -10.33
CA PHE A 55 -1.97 -8.33 -9.29
C PHE A 55 -2.58 -7.05 -9.88
N ALA A 56 -3.57 -6.50 -9.17
CA ALA A 56 -4.14 -5.19 -9.43
C ALA A 56 -4.48 -4.49 -8.11
N VAL A 57 -4.47 -3.16 -8.12
CA VAL A 57 -4.94 -2.38 -6.97
C VAL A 57 -6.45 -2.49 -6.88
N THR A 58 -6.93 -2.77 -5.67
CA THR A 58 -8.32 -2.55 -5.29
C THR A 58 -8.41 -1.20 -4.62
N PRO A 59 -9.33 -0.30 -5.03
CA PRO A 59 -9.54 0.97 -4.34
C PRO A 59 -9.67 0.74 -2.84
N TRP A 60 -8.82 1.40 -2.06
CA TRP A 60 -8.74 1.17 -0.62
C TRP A 60 -10.09 1.38 0.08
N ARG A 61 -10.92 2.29 -0.45
CA ARG A 61 -12.27 2.58 0.06
C ARG A 61 -13.19 1.37 -0.04
N GLU A 62 -13.11 0.59 -1.12
CA GLU A 62 -13.89 -0.64 -1.25
C GLU A 62 -13.51 -1.66 -0.18
N ALA A 63 -12.21 -1.78 0.12
CA ALA A 63 -11.73 -2.65 1.18
C ALA A 63 -12.12 -2.12 2.58
N TRP A 64 -12.11 -0.80 2.77
CA TRP A 64 -12.56 -0.17 4.01
C TRP A 64 -14.05 -0.41 4.25
N ASP A 65 -14.91 -0.09 3.28
CA ASP A 65 -16.36 -0.21 3.41
C ASP A 65 -16.79 -1.67 3.68
N ALA A 66 -16.05 -2.64 3.15
CA ALA A 66 -16.31 -4.06 3.38
C ALA A 66 -15.86 -4.57 4.76
N ALA A 67 -14.91 -3.90 5.42
CA ALA A 67 -14.25 -4.42 6.63
C ALA A 67 -14.42 -3.52 7.87
N ILE A 68 -14.68 -2.23 7.68
CA ILE A 68 -14.70 -1.21 8.71
C ILE A 68 -16.01 -0.43 8.57
N GLU A 69 -16.91 -0.61 9.54
CA GLU A 69 -18.23 0.01 9.58
C GLU A 69 -18.20 1.48 10.03
N THR A 70 -17.24 2.27 9.51
CA THR A 70 -17.09 3.69 9.82
C THR A 70 -16.83 4.49 8.56
N GLU A 71 -17.12 5.80 8.61
CA GLU A 71 -16.85 6.69 7.48
C GLU A 71 -15.36 6.67 7.09
N ALA A 72 -15.07 6.27 5.86
CA ALA A 72 -13.72 6.23 5.33
C ALA A 72 -13.15 7.67 5.16
N PRO A 73 -11.97 7.98 5.73
CA PRO A 73 -11.36 9.29 5.59
C PRO A 73 -10.99 9.61 4.12
N PRO A 74 -10.72 10.87 3.76
CA PRO A 74 -10.08 11.17 2.48
C PRO A 74 -8.59 10.81 2.55
N SER A 75 -8.01 10.23 1.49
CA SER A 75 -6.55 10.12 1.43
C SER A 75 -5.90 11.52 1.43
N ALA A 76 -4.80 11.69 2.17
CA ALA A 76 -4.13 12.99 2.30
C ALA A 76 -3.56 13.53 0.98
N ASP A 77 -3.30 12.65 0.00
CA ASP A 77 -2.88 13.00 -1.35
C ASP A 77 -4.03 13.02 -2.38
N GLY A 78 -5.27 12.78 -1.93
CA GLY A 78 -6.45 12.73 -2.78
C GLY A 78 -6.60 11.45 -3.61
N SER A 79 -5.80 10.41 -3.34
CA SER A 79 -5.94 9.12 -4.03
C SER A 79 -7.22 8.38 -3.65
N ASP A 80 -7.88 7.80 -4.66
CA ASP A 80 -8.98 6.85 -4.49
C ASP A 80 -8.49 5.38 -4.47
N GLU A 81 -7.26 5.15 -4.91
CA GLU A 81 -6.66 3.81 -5.02
C GLU A 81 -5.94 3.39 -3.73
N THR A 82 -5.28 4.33 -3.06
CA THR A 82 -4.49 4.09 -1.85
C THR A 82 -4.83 5.09 -0.76
N LEU A 83 -4.60 4.71 0.50
CA LEU A 83 -4.82 5.59 1.64
C LEU A 83 -3.48 6.09 2.18
N LEU A 84 -3.26 7.40 2.08
CA LEU A 84 -2.19 8.10 2.78
C LEU A 84 -2.78 8.86 3.97
N MET A 85 -2.33 8.52 5.17
CA MET A 85 -2.65 9.22 6.40
C MET A 85 -1.44 10.04 6.85
N THR A 86 -1.67 11.29 7.23
CA THR A 86 -0.64 12.22 7.70
C THR A 86 -1.04 12.82 9.04
N PRO A 87 -0.08 13.30 9.86
CA PRO A 87 -0.41 13.98 11.11
C PRO A 87 -1.35 15.17 10.92
N ARG A 88 -1.14 15.96 9.87
CA ARG A 88 -1.97 17.15 9.59
C ARG A 88 -3.41 16.80 9.24
N SER A 89 -3.62 15.81 8.37
CA SER A 89 -4.95 15.52 7.83
C SER A 89 -5.75 14.53 8.69
N HIS A 90 -5.06 13.71 9.52
CA HIS A 90 -5.67 12.56 10.20
C HIS A 90 -5.33 12.46 11.69
N GLY A 91 -4.44 13.28 12.23
CA GLY A 91 -4.04 13.19 13.63
C GLY A 91 -3.25 11.93 14.00
N THR A 92 -2.62 11.27 13.02
CA THR A 92 -1.80 10.05 13.19
C THR A 92 -0.32 10.31 12.99
N ASP A 93 0.57 9.39 13.35
CA ASP A 93 2.02 9.55 13.11
C ASP A 93 2.44 9.51 11.62
N GLY A 94 1.57 8.98 10.75
CA GLY A 94 1.79 8.91 9.30
C GLY A 94 1.83 7.47 8.82
N PHE A 95 0.88 7.10 7.96
CA PHE A 95 0.72 5.73 7.48
C PHE A 95 0.31 5.71 6.02
N PHE A 96 0.64 4.62 5.34
CA PHE A 96 0.19 4.36 3.98
C PHE A 96 -0.38 2.95 3.87
N VAL A 97 -1.45 2.78 3.11
CA VAL A 97 -2.11 1.50 2.86
C VAL A 97 -2.43 1.35 1.37
N ALA A 98 -2.02 0.21 0.80
CA ALA A 98 -2.44 -0.24 -0.53
C ALA A 98 -2.99 -1.66 -0.47
N VAL A 99 -4.07 -1.91 -1.20
CA VAL A 99 -4.73 -3.22 -1.27
C VAL A 99 -4.55 -3.79 -2.66
N LEU A 100 -3.97 -4.99 -2.74
CA LEU A 100 -3.57 -5.63 -3.99
C LEU A 100 -4.25 -6.99 -4.09
N ASP A 101 -5.10 -7.16 -5.10
CA ASP A 101 -5.78 -8.43 -5.35
C ASP A 101 -5.07 -9.19 -6.46
N ARG A 102 -4.81 -10.47 -6.19
CA ARG A 102 -4.30 -11.41 -7.18
C ARG A 102 -5.46 -11.89 -8.03
N ARG A 103 -5.33 -11.78 -9.36
CA ARG A 103 -6.33 -12.29 -10.30
C ARG A 103 -6.55 -13.80 -10.10
N ALA A 104 -7.79 -14.23 -10.36
CA ALA A 104 -8.20 -15.63 -10.26
C ALA A 104 -7.59 -16.50 -11.36
#